data_AF-A0A1X7V326-F1
#
_entry.id   AF-A0A1X7V326-F1
#
_cell.length_a   1.000
_cell.length_b   1.000
_cell.length_c   1.000
_cell.angle_alpha   90.00
_cell.angle_beta   90.00
_cell.angle_gamma   90.00
#
_symmetry.space_group_name_H-M   'P 1'
#
loop_
_entity.id
_entity.type
_entity.pdbx_description
1 polymer ?
#
loop_
_entity_poly.entity_id
_entity_poly.type
_entity_poly.pdbx_seq_one_letter_code
_entity_poly.pdbx_strand_id
1 'polypeptide(L)'
;MSEDLIAYLNCIAGLKYATDQQLECLINEWAQFTFLFKSDMITGIMSSIDSVFDKIDYLAKQLEEEEIAEESIIIEEDAAAAAAIRSFGLSMGNFAGPLKEAATVMQAKIKKKEDDLYHHLASADKDIADKVGGPCAQFIILTKINNDNGMKDSSLTVRNYLYNFMDYISRHGGVGLANVKKYTEVARLALNDANVSKICSIIDDFSLSGDHGEKKMKEALQNMAAIGMNTEYLQFARGFAYRIWIYKMKISAKVINTAAKNTGIPPKEIEVNVLENTDVIGKVMDAFTIMTSIVDAYLNVYKIVKTVERYKANVKVFADARKQYKEFYLSLYNASFEYNENLS
;
A
#
# COMPACT_ATOMS: atom_id res chain seq x y z
N MET A 1 20.70 2.56 -1.49
CA MET A 1 19.54 3.12 -2.22
C MET A 1 19.26 2.32 -3.48
N SER A 2 20.30 1.83 -4.14
CA SER A 2 20.20 0.93 -5.30
C SER A 2 19.51 -0.41 -5.04
N GLU A 3 19.49 -0.90 -3.80
CA GLU A 3 18.75 -2.10 -3.39
C GLU A 3 17.25 -2.00 -3.73
N ASP A 4 16.67 -0.80 -3.66
CA ASP A 4 15.27 -0.55 -4.05
C ASP A 4 15.07 -0.84 -5.55
N LEU A 5 16.02 -0.48 -6.41
CA LEU A 5 15.94 -0.77 -7.85
C LEU A 5 15.99 -2.27 -8.11
N ILE A 6 16.89 -3.00 -7.44
CA ILE A 6 16.99 -4.45 -7.59
C ILE A 6 15.74 -5.14 -7.04
N ALA A 7 15.22 -4.69 -5.90
CA ALA A 7 13.99 -5.21 -5.32
C ALA A 7 12.78 -4.96 -6.24
N TYR A 8 12.69 -3.76 -6.85
CA TYR A 8 11.69 -3.43 -7.85
C TYR A 8 11.77 -4.34 -9.07
N LEU A 9 12.95 -4.46 -9.69
CA LEU A 9 13.14 -5.30 -10.87
C LEU A 9 12.83 -6.77 -10.57
N ASN A 10 13.22 -7.29 -9.40
CA ASN A 10 12.86 -8.63 -8.96
C ASN A 10 11.36 -8.81 -8.75
N CYS A 11 10.70 -7.83 -8.13
CA CYS A 11 9.25 -7.82 -7.92
C CYS A 11 8.52 -7.91 -9.26
N ILE A 12 8.83 -7.02 -10.19
CA ILE A 12 8.16 -6.97 -11.50
C ILE A 12 8.51 -8.19 -12.34
N ALA A 13 9.78 -8.62 -12.39
CA ALA A 13 10.19 -9.84 -13.09
C ALA A 13 9.51 -11.10 -12.50
N GLY A 14 9.18 -11.07 -11.21
CA GLY A 14 8.45 -12.15 -10.52
C GLY A 14 7.02 -12.33 -11.04
N LEU A 15 6.40 -11.30 -11.63
CA LEU A 15 5.06 -11.36 -12.22
C LEU A 15 4.97 -12.33 -13.40
N LYS A 16 6.10 -12.76 -13.98
CA LYS A 16 6.10 -13.75 -15.07
C LYS A 16 5.51 -15.11 -14.67
N TYR A 17 5.44 -15.38 -13.37
CA TYR A 17 4.86 -16.59 -12.81
C TYR A 17 3.40 -16.40 -12.38
N ALA A 18 2.85 -15.19 -12.49
CA ALA A 18 1.44 -14.93 -12.22
C ALA A 18 0.59 -15.43 -13.39
N THR A 19 -0.60 -15.92 -13.05
CA THR A 19 -1.64 -16.25 -14.02
C THR A 19 -2.24 -14.99 -14.64
N ASP A 20 -2.85 -15.12 -15.81
CA ASP A 20 -3.55 -14.00 -16.48
C ASP A 20 -4.63 -13.40 -15.58
N GLN A 21 -5.39 -14.24 -14.87
CA GLN A 21 -6.39 -13.79 -13.90
C GLN A 21 -5.77 -12.95 -12.77
N GLN A 22 -4.63 -13.34 -12.23
CA GLN A 22 -3.93 -12.57 -11.19
C GLN A 22 -3.46 -11.22 -11.75
N LEU A 23 -2.91 -11.19 -12.97
CA LEU A 23 -2.50 -9.95 -13.62
C LEU A 23 -3.70 -9.03 -13.91
N GLU A 24 -4.83 -9.59 -14.32
CA GLU A 24 -6.07 -8.85 -14.53
C GLU A 24 -6.62 -8.26 -13.22
N CYS A 25 -6.58 -9.00 -12.11
CA CYS A 25 -6.94 -8.45 -10.80
C CYS A 25 -6.07 -7.25 -10.41
N LEU A 26 -4.76 -7.30 -10.70
CA LEU A 26 -3.85 -6.17 -10.46
C LEU A 26 -4.15 -4.97 -11.37
N ILE A 27 -4.40 -5.21 -12.66
CA ILE A 27 -4.79 -4.17 -13.62
C ILE A 27 -6.10 -3.50 -13.18
N ASN A 28 -7.06 -4.30 -12.74
CA ASN A 28 -8.36 -3.81 -12.29
C ASN A 28 -8.23 -3.01 -10.99
N GLU A 29 -7.39 -3.43 -10.03
CA GLU A 29 -7.14 -2.65 -8.81
C GLU A 29 -6.61 -1.26 -9.16
N TRP A 30 -5.60 -1.20 -10.04
CA TRP A 30 -5.04 0.05 -10.53
C TRP A 30 -6.09 0.92 -11.24
N ALA A 31 -6.93 0.31 -12.09
CA ALA A 31 -8.01 1.03 -12.75
C ALA A 31 -9.01 1.62 -11.75
N GLN A 32 -9.37 0.90 -10.68
CA GLN A 32 -10.25 1.46 -9.65
C GLN A 32 -9.59 2.63 -8.91
N PHE A 33 -8.29 2.54 -8.63
CA PHE A 33 -7.52 3.66 -8.06
C PHE A 33 -7.65 4.93 -8.90
N THR A 34 -7.48 4.85 -10.23
CA THR A 34 -7.56 6.02 -11.11
C THR A 34 -8.97 6.62 -11.20
N PHE A 35 -10.01 5.90 -10.74
CA PHE A 35 -11.39 6.39 -10.72
C PHE A 35 -11.87 6.89 -9.34
N LEU A 36 -11.07 6.76 -8.27
CA LEU A 36 -11.51 7.16 -6.92
C LEU A 36 -11.90 8.65 -6.84
N PHE A 37 -11.24 9.54 -7.58
CA PHE A 37 -11.51 10.98 -7.55
C PHE A 37 -12.83 11.38 -8.23
N LYS A 38 -13.34 10.60 -9.20
CA LYS A 38 -14.55 10.95 -9.98
C LYS A 38 -15.84 10.69 -9.22
N SER A 39 -15.72 10.41 -7.94
CA SER A 39 -16.78 9.84 -7.16
C SER A 39 -17.21 10.87 -6.11
N ASP A 40 -18.51 11.12 -6.01
CA ASP A 40 -19.14 11.95 -4.95
C ASP A 40 -18.97 11.31 -3.54
N MET A 41 -18.08 10.32 -3.45
CA MET A 41 -18.02 9.31 -2.42
C MET A 41 -17.24 9.76 -1.21
N ILE A 42 -16.42 10.81 -1.25
CA ILE A 42 -15.61 11.14 -0.06
C ILE A 42 -16.51 11.40 1.15
N THR A 43 -17.62 12.13 0.97
CA THR A 43 -18.63 12.33 2.01
C THR A 43 -19.32 11.02 2.41
N GLY A 44 -19.66 10.18 1.43
CA GLY A 44 -20.25 8.85 1.65
C GLY A 44 -19.32 7.90 2.43
N ILE A 45 -18.03 7.89 2.11
CA ILE A 45 -16.97 7.11 2.75
C ILE A 45 -16.81 7.55 4.19
N MET A 46 -16.70 8.85 4.46
CA MET A 46 -16.59 9.36 5.83
C MET A 46 -17.80 8.92 6.68
N SER A 47 -19.02 9.06 6.15
CA SER A 47 -20.23 8.62 6.85
C SER A 47 -20.34 7.10 7.02
N SER A 48 -19.82 6.33 6.05
CA SER A 48 -19.83 4.86 6.10
C SER A 48 -18.87 4.34 7.15
N ILE A 49 -17.66 4.91 7.21
CA ILE A 49 -16.68 4.65 8.28
C ILE A 49 -17.32 4.98 9.62
N ASP A 50 -17.95 6.14 9.75
CA ASP A 50 -18.61 6.51 11.01
C ASP A 50 -19.66 5.49 11.42
N SER A 51 -20.55 5.12 10.51
CA SER A 51 -21.61 4.15 10.79
C SER A 51 -21.08 2.76 11.17
N VAL A 52 -19.97 2.31 10.58
CA VAL A 52 -19.34 1.01 10.94
C VAL A 52 -18.68 1.10 12.32
N PHE A 53 -17.92 2.17 12.58
CA PHE A 53 -17.25 2.34 13.87
C PHE A 53 -18.22 2.64 15.03
N ASP A 54 -19.35 3.32 14.79
CA ASP A 54 -20.41 3.49 15.80
C ASP A 54 -20.95 2.13 16.30
N LYS A 55 -21.05 1.16 15.38
CA LYS A 55 -21.50 -0.18 15.73
C LYS A 55 -20.43 -0.96 16.50
N ILE A 56 -19.16 -0.81 16.14
CA ILE A 56 -18.02 -1.38 16.88
C ILE A 56 -17.97 -0.78 18.30
N ASP A 57 -18.05 0.54 18.43
CA ASP A 57 -18.06 1.25 19.71
C ASP A 57 -19.23 0.80 20.59
N TYR A 58 -20.41 0.58 20.01
CA TYR A 58 -21.58 0.06 20.71
C TYR A 58 -21.38 -1.36 21.23
N LEU A 59 -20.86 -2.27 20.40
CA LEU A 59 -20.60 -3.65 20.80
C LEU A 59 -19.51 -3.75 21.86
N ALA A 60 -18.45 -2.93 21.75
CA ALA A 60 -17.40 -2.85 22.74
C ALA A 60 -17.94 -2.42 24.12
N LYS A 61 -18.79 -1.38 24.16
CA LYS A 61 -19.43 -0.92 25.41
C LYS A 61 -20.30 -1.99 26.05
N GLN A 62 -21.08 -2.72 25.25
CA GLN A 62 -21.89 -3.82 25.78
C GLN A 62 -21.04 -4.96 26.35
N LEU A 63 -19.89 -5.25 25.74
CA LEU A 63 -18.99 -6.26 26.27
C LEU A 63 -18.38 -5.82 27.61
N GLU A 64 -17.98 -4.55 27.75
CA GLU A 64 -17.50 -3.99 29.03
C GLU A 64 -18.55 -4.14 30.14
N GLU A 65 -19.79 -3.72 29.88
CA GLU A 65 -20.86 -3.76 30.87
C GLU A 65 -21.08 -5.18 31.42
N GLU A 66 -20.99 -6.20 30.55
CA GLU A 66 -21.16 -7.60 30.92
C GLU A 66 -19.92 -8.18 31.62
N GLU A 67 -18.71 -7.88 31.15
CA GLU A 67 -17.45 -8.30 31.80
C GLU A 67 -17.29 -7.69 33.21
N ILE A 68 -17.72 -6.44 33.41
CA ILE A 68 -17.72 -5.78 34.73
C ILE A 68 -18.80 -6.40 35.64
N ALA A 69 -19.99 -6.70 35.11
CA ALA A 69 -21.10 -7.24 35.87
C ALA A 69 -20.84 -8.67 36.39
N GLU A 70 -20.03 -9.46 35.69
CA GLU A 70 -19.76 -10.85 36.05
C GLU A 70 -18.55 -11.05 37.01
N GLU A 71 -17.86 -9.99 37.45
CA GLU A 71 -16.60 -10.07 38.24
C GLU A 71 -15.66 -11.17 37.71
N SER A 72 -15.60 -11.34 36.38
CA SER A 72 -15.08 -12.58 35.81
C SER A 72 -13.56 -12.64 35.92
N ILE A 73 -13.14 -13.56 36.80
CA ILE A 73 -11.89 -14.33 36.89
C ILE A 73 -11.03 -14.20 35.63
N ILE A 74 -9.75 -13.90 35.83
CA ILE A 74 -8.64 -13.87 34.85
C ILE A 74 -8.94 -14.76 33.64
N ILE A 75 -9.34 -14.12 32.53
CA ILE A 75 -9.61 -14.79 31.26
C ILE A 75 -8.24 -15.13 30.68
N GLU A 76 -7.83 -16.40 30.76
CA GLU A 76 -6.72 -16.94 29.98
C GLU A 76 -7.08 -16.84 28.49
N GLU A 77 -6.61 -15.75 27.89
CA GLU A 77 -6.01 -15.66 26.55
C GLU A 77 -6.68 -16.47 25.45
N ASP A 78 -7.89 -16.09 25.03
CA ASP A 78 -8.45 -16.61 23.78
C ASP A 78 -7.72 -15.98 22.60
N ALA A 79 -6.74 -16.75 22.11
CA ALA A 79 -6.03 -16.56 20.86
C ALA A 79 -6.96 -16.21 19.68
N ALA A 80 -8.27 -16.49 19.79
CA ALA A 80 -9.35 -16.09 18.88
C ALA A 80 -9.43 -14.57 18.60
N ALA A 81 -9.13 -13.70 19.57
CA ALA A 81 -9.10 -12.25 19.33
C ALA A 81 -7.97 -11.85 18.35
N ALA A 82 -6.87 -12.63 18.33
CA ALA A 82 -5.79 -12.44 17.37
C ALA A 82 -6.19 -12.87 15.94
N ALA A 83 -7.29 -13.63 15.75
CA ALA A 83 -7.89 -13.89 14.43
C ALA A 83 -8.81 -12.77 13.94
N ALA A 84 -9.45 -11.99 14.83
CA ALA A 84 -10.31 -10.87 14.42
C ALA A 84 -9.52 -9.73 13.75
N ILE A 85 -8.20 -9.74 13.89
CA ILE A 85 -7.28 -8.87 13.14
C ILE A 85 -7.36 -9.14 11.62
N ARG A 86 -7.93 -10.28 11.15
CA ARG A 86 -7.97 -10.73 9.73
C ARG A 86 -8.81 -9.89 8.77
N SER A 87 -9.25 -8.72 9.18
CA SER A 87 -10.08 -7.82 8.37
C SER A 87 -9.56 -6.43 8.17
N PHE A 88 -8.39 -6.12 8.72
CA PHE A 88 -7.58 -5.08 8.12
C PHE A 88 -6.94 -5.72 6.89
N GLY A 89 -7.72 -5.81 5.80
CA GLY A 89 -7.42 -6.54 4.55
C GLY A 89 -6.22 -6.00 3.78
N LEU A 90 -5.38 -5.20 4.44
CA LEU A 90 -4.20 -4.54 3.93
C LEU A 90 -2.89 -5.08 4.53
N SER A 91 -2.91 -5.83 5.64
CA SER A 91 -1.68 -6.38 6.23
C SER A 91 -1.94 -7.55 7.21
N MET A 92 -2.21 -8.77 6.71
CA MET A 92 -2.61 -9.89 7.59
C MET A 92 -2.16 -11.30 7.20
N GLY A 93 -1.19 -11.47 6.29
CA GLY A 93 -0.76 -12.79 5.84
C GLY A 93 -0.08 -13.71 6.88
N ASN A 94 0.43 -13.18 8.01
CA ASN A 94 1.37 -13.93 8.87
C ASN A 94 0.91 -14.24 10.31
N PHE A 95 -0.33 -13.97 10.71
CA PHE A 95 -0.75 -14.08 12.12
C PHE A 95 -1.65 -15.30 12.45
N ALA A 96 -1.79 -16.27 11.55
CA ALA A 96 -2.73 -17.38 11.70
C ALA A 96 -2.26 -18.56 12.59
N GLY A 97 -0.99 -18.58 12.99
CA GLY A 97 -0.34 -19.73 13.65
C GLY A 97 -0.74 -20.03 15.12
N PRO A 98 -0.93 -19.05 16.02
CA PRO A 98 -1.11 -19.33 17.46
C PRO A 98 -2.54 -19.73 17.89
N LEU A 99 -3.49 -19.76 16.96
CA LEU A 99 -4.94 -19.71 17.19
C LEU A 99 -5.64 -21.02 17.56
N LYS A 100 -4.94 -22.16 17.57
CA LYS A 100 -5.59 -23.47 17.65
C LYS A 100 -5.74 -24.05 19.07
N GLU A 101 -5.20 -23.40 20.11
CA GLU A 101 -4.99 -24.11 21.39
C GLU A 101 -5.54 -23.45 22.66
N ALA A 102 -6.08 -22.23 22.63
CA ALA A 102 -6.60 -21.58 23.83
C ALA A 102 -8.11 -21.37 23.75
N ALA A 103 -8.86 -22.15 24.52
CA ALA A 103 -10.23 -21.87 24.94
C ALA A 103 -10.57 -22.68 26.20
N THR A 104 -10.56 -22.02 27.37
CA THR A 104 -11.05 -22.61 28.62
C THR A 104 -12.02 -21.64 29.33
N VAL A 105 -13.29 -22.05 29.40
CA VAL A 105 -14.42 -21.54 30.20
C VAL A 105 -14.71 -20.03 30.10
N MET A 106 -15.32 -19.64 28.98
CA MET A 106 -16.02 -18.36 28.87
C MET A 106 -17.55 -18.59 28.95
N GLN A 107 -18.27 -17.73 29.69
CA GLN A 107 -19.73 -17.80 29.75
C GLN A 107 -20.34 -17.57 28.36
N ALA A 108 -21.41 -18.30 28.02
CA ALA A 108 -22.02 -18.27 26.68
C ALA A 108 -22.49 -16.87 26.24
N LYS A 109 -22.83 -15.99 27.18
CA LYS A 109 -23.28 -14.61 26.92
C LYS A 109 -22.13 -13.69 26.52
N ILE A 110 -21.02 -13.71 27.26
CA ILE A 110 -19.78 -12.98 26.94
C ILE A 110 -19.23 -13.46 25.61
N LYS A 111 -19.11 -14.79 25.43
CA LYS A 111 -18.61 -15.39 24.19
C LYS A 111 -19.38 -14.93 22.95
N LYS A 112 -20.71 -14.86 23.04
CA LYS A 112 -21.55 -14.38 21.92
C LYS A 112 -21.27 -12.90 21.58
N LYS A 113 -21.05 -12.06 22.58
CA LYS A 113 -20.75 -10.63 22.37
C LYS A 113 -19.36 -10.42 21.80
N GLU A 114 -18.40 -11.22 22.23
CA GLU A 114 -17.08 -11.28 21.62
C GLU A 114 -17.17 -11.75 20.17
N ASP A 115 -17.87 -12.84 19.88
CA ASP A 115 -18.08 -13.34 18.51
C ASP A 115 -18.73 -12.27 17.61
N ASP A 116 -19.74 -11.53 18.10
CA ASP A 116 -20.39 -10.44 17.37
C ASP A 116 -19.42 -9.28 17.09
N LEU A 117 -18.65 -8.84 18.10
CA LEU A 117 -17.63 -7.79 17.97
C LEU A 117 -16.54 -8.23 16.99
N TYR A 118 -16.04 -9.46 17.11
CA TYR A 118 -15.06 -10.03 16.21
C TYR A 118 -15.58 -10.16 14.80
N HIS A 119 -16.84 -10.54 14.61
CA HIS A 119 -17.44 -10.60 13.27
C HIS A 119 -17.44 -9.22 12.60
N HIS A 120 -17.82 -8.16 13.32
CA HIS A 120 -17.88 -6.80 12.79
C HIS A 120 -16.51 -6.16 12.58
N LEU A 121 -15.56 -6.43 13.48
CA LEU A 121 -14.17 -6.11 13.20
C LEU A 121 -13.75 -6.84 11.93
N ALA A 122 -14.01 -8.16 11.86
CA ALA A 122 -13.64 -9.04 10.75
C ALA A 122 -14.30 -8.66 9.39
N SER A 123 -15.39 -7.90 9.40
CA SER A 123 -16.11 -7.46 8.21
C SER A 123 -15.97 -5.96 7.91
N ALA A 124 -15.31 -5.17 8.76
CA ALA A 124 -15.31 -3.71 8.67
C ALA A 124 -14.97 -3.17 7.27
N ASP A 125 -13.90 -3.66 6.63
CA ASP A 125 -13.53 -3.26 5.25
C ASP A 125 -14.61 -3.59 4.22
N LYS A 126 -15.25 -4.75 4.37
CA LYS A 126 -16.35 -5.18 3.52
C LYS A 126 -17.60 -4.34 3.77
N ASP A 127 -17.93 -4.05 5.03
CA ASP A 127 -19.11 -3.27 5.39
C ASP A 127 -18.96 -1.81 4.96
N ILE A 128 -17.73 -1.26 5.04
CA ILE A 128 -17.40 0.05 4.46
C ILE A 128 -17.55 -0.02 2.95
N ALA A 129 -16.93 -1.01 2.28
CA ALA A 129 -17.05 -1.19 0.84
C ALA A 129 -18.52 -1.30 0.38
N ASP A 130 -19.33 -2.13 1.01
CA ASP A 130 -20.74 -2.35 0.67
C ASP A 130 -21.58 -1.07 0.83
N LYS A 131 -21.30 -0.25 1.87
CA LYS A 131 -21.98 1.04 2.08
C LYS A 131 -21.55 2.12 1.11
N VAL A 132 -20.27 2.12 0.75
CA VAL A 132 -19.65 3.10 -0.13
C VAL A 132 -20.03 2.83 -1.59
N GLY A 133 -20.01 1.57 -2.03
CA GLY A 133 -20.32 1.14 -3.39
C GLY A 133 -19.27 1.57 -4.43
N GLY A 134 -19.61 1.51 -5.72
CA GLY A 134 -18.83 2.13 -6.80
C GLY A 134 -17.34 1.73 -6.90
N PRO A 135 -16.49 2.62 -7.43
CA PRO A 135 -15.06 2.36 -7.61
C PRO A 135 -14.29 2.11 -6.31
N CYS A 136 -14.67 2.77 -5.22
CA CYS A 136 -13.99 2.59 -3.92
C CYS A 136 -14.25 1.20 -3.33
N ALA A 137 -15.48 0.69 -3.39
CA ALA A 137 -15.78 -0.68 -2.98
C ALA A 137 -15.00 -1.71 -3.80
N GLN A 138 -14.97 -1.54 -5.12
CA GLN A 138 -14.23 -2.42 -6.02
C GLN A 138 -12.73 -2.35 -5.76
N PHE A 139 -12.19 -1.16 -5.48
CA PHE A 139 -10.80 -0.98 -5.10
C PHE A 139 -10.42 -1.81 -3.86
N ILE A 140 -11.24 -1.76 -2.81
CA ILE A 140 -11.02 -2.53 -1.56
C ILE A 140 -11.07 -4.03 -1.84
N ILE A 141 -12.09 -4.48 -2.59
CA ILE A 141 -12.27 -5.89 -2.93
C ILE A 141 -11.06 -6.42 -3.72
N LEU A 142 -10.64 -5.71 -4.76
CA LEU A 142 -9.51 -6.10 -5.60
C LEU A 142 -8.19 -6.07 -4.84
N THR A 143 -8.00 -5.05 -4.00
CA THR A 143 -6.87 -4.93 -3.08
C THR A 143 -6.75 -6.15 -2.17
N LYS A 144 -7.87 -6.62 -1.62
CA LYS A 144 -7.92 -7.83 -0.79
C LYS A 144 -7.62 -9.08 -1.59
N ILE A 145 -8.24 -9.25 -2.75
CA ILE A 145 -8.00 -10.38 -3.66
C ILE A 145 -6.52 -10.47 -4.03
N ASN A 146 -5.87 -9.34 -4.35
CA ASN A 146 -4.46 -9.32 -4.72
C ASN A 146 -3.53 -9.67 -3.55
N ASN A 147 -3.89 -9.26 -2.32
CA ASN A 147 -3.18 -9.69 -1.11
C ASN A 147 -3.33 -11.21 -0.87
N ASP A 148 -4.55 -11.74 -0.98
CA ASP A 148 -4.86 -13.16 -0.74
C ASP A 148 -4.24 -14.09 -1.81
N ASN A 149 -4.14 -13.61 -3.05
CA ASN A 149 -3.55 -14.37 -4.17
C ASN A 149 -2.04 -14.55 -4.08
N GLY A 150 -1.40 -14.09 -3.01
CA GLY A 150 0.04 -14.21 -2.84
C GLY A 150 0.80 -13.54 -3.98
N MET A 151 0.26 -12.45 -4.55
CA MET A 151 1.01 -11.52 -5.40
C MET A 151 2.00 -10.76 -4.49
N LYS A 152 2.99 -11.58 -4.08
CA LYS A 152 4.11 -11.50 -3.15
C LYS A 152 4.18 -10.30 -2.22
N ASP A 153 4.25 -10.64 -0.94
CA ASP A 153 4.53 -9.80 0.21
C ASP A 153 3.58 -8.60 0.30
N SER A 154 2.60 -8.67 1.20
CA SER A 154 1.71 -7.55 1.55
C SER A 154 2.47 -6.37 2.17
N SER A 155 3.81 -6.34 2.05
CA SER A 155 4.60 -5.19 2.40
C SER A 155 4.25 -4.05 1.45
N LEU A 156 3.99 -2.90 2.06
CA LEU A 156 3.74 -1.62 1.41
C LEU A 156 4.71 -1.38 0.23
N THR A 157 5.96 -1.76 0.42
CA THR A 157 7.02 -1.68 -0.58
C THR A 157 6.68 -2.39 -1.90
N VAL A 158 6.10 -3.59 -1.88
CA VAL A 158 5.74 -4.31 -3.12
C VAL A 158 4.58 -3.62 -3.82
N ARG A 159 3.54 -3.21 -3.10
CA ARG A 159 2.41 -2.49 -3.71
C ARG A 159 2.86 -1.20 -4.37
N ASN A 160 3.79 -0.48 -3.73
CA ASN A 160 4.43 0.67 -4.34
C ASN A 160 5.11 0.32 -5.67
N TYR A 161 5.88 -0.77 -5.71
CA TYR A 161 6.54 -1.23 -6.94
C TYR A 161 5.53 -1.53 -8.04
N LEU A 162 4.43 -2.20 -7.71
CA LEU A 162 3.37 -2.50 -8.68
C LEU A 162 2.70 -1.23 -9.21
N TYR A 163 2.43 -0.23 -8.37
CA TYR A 163 1.81 1.02 -8.81
C TYR A 163 2.75 1.86 -9.68
N ASN A 164 4.05 1.90 -9.34
CA ASN A 164 5.06 2.54 -10.20
C ASN A 164 5.18 1.83 -11.56
N PHE A 165 5.06 0.50 -11.56
CA PHE A 165 5.05 -0.28 -12.78
C PHE A 165 3.80 -0.01 -13.64
N MET A 166 2.62 0.09 -13.03
CA MET A 166 1.39 0.42 -13.74
C MET A 166 1.41 1.85 -14.30
N ASP A 167 1.94 2.82 -13.55
CA ASP A 167 2.17 4.18 -14.07
C ASP A 167 3.18 4.19 -15.24
N TYR A 168 4.26 3.42 -15.14
CA TYR A 168 5.19 3.29 -16.26
C TYR A 168 4.48 2.74 -17.50
N ILE A 169 3.71 1.66 -17.35
CA ILE A 169 3.01 1.02 -18.47
C ILE A 169 1.93 1.94 -19.08
N SER A 170 1.20 2.69 -18.24
CA SER A 170 0.13 3.59 -18.71
C SER A 170 0.66 4.59 -19.75
N ARG A 171 1.89 5.07 -19.55
CA ARG A 171 2.61 6.01 -20.42
C ARG A 171 3.31 5.36 -21.61
N HIS A 172 3.39 4.03 -21.65
CA HIS A 172 4.13 3.26 -22.65
C HIS A 172 3.24 2.28 -23.42
N GLY A 173 2.00 2.68 -23.68
CA GLY A 173 1.05 1.91 -24.49
C GLY A 173 -0.25 1.53 -23.76
N GLY A 174 -0.41 1.94 -22.51
CA GLY A 174 -1.63 1.75 -21.72
C GLY A 174 -1.59 0.49 -20.84
N VAL A 175 -2.36 0.52 -19.75
CA VAL A 175 -2.41 -0.58 -18.77
C VAL A 175 -3.35 -1.68 -19.27
N GLY A 176 -2.76 -2.69 -19.93
CA GLY A 176 -3.46 -3.89 -20.39
C GLY A 176 -2.59 -5.13 -20.26
N LEU A 177 -3.21 -6.32 -20.26
CA LEU A 177 -2.53 -7.59 -20.00
C LEU A 177 -1.31 -7.83 -20.90
N ALA A 178 -1.43 -7.50 -22.19
CA ALA A 178 -0.32 -7.63 -23.15
C ALA A 178 0.88 -6.75 -22.76
N ASN A 179 0.64 -5.49 -22.38
CA ASN A 179 1.70 -4.57 -21.98
C ASN A 179 2.28 -4.94 -20.61
N VAL A 180 1.46 -5.41 -19.66
CA VAL A 180 1.95 -5.95 -18.39
C VAL A 180 2.93 -7.09 -18.63
N LYS A 181 2.55 -8.10 -19.44
CA LYS A 181 3.44 -9.21 -19.79
C LYS A 181 4.71 -8.73 -20.51
N LYS A 182 4.58 -7.82 -21.47
CA LYS A 182 5.72 -7.24 -22.19
C LYS A 182 6.70 -6.59 -21.22
N TYR A 183 6.23 -5.69 -20.36
CA TYR A 183 7.10 -4.93 -19.48
C TYR A 183 7.59 -5.72 -18.25
N THR A 184 6.90 -6.80 -17.88
CA THR A 184 7.43 -7.82 -16.98
C THR A 184 8.67 -8.49 -17.56
N GLU A 185 8.65 -8.81 -18.86
CA GLU A 185 9.82 -9.38 -19.54
C GLU A 185 10.94 -8.36 -19.69
N VAL A 186 10.62 -7.08 -19.98
CA VAL A 186 11.60 -5.98 -19.97
C VAL A 186 12.27 -5.86 -18.61
N ALA A 187 11.53 -5.92 -17.51
CA ALA A 187 12.09 -5.87 -16.15
C ALA A 187 13.04 -7.05 -15.89
N ARG A 188 12.67 -8.25 -16.34
CA ARG A 188 13.52 -9.45 -16.24
C ARG A 188 14.80 -9.28 -17.06
N LEU A 189 14.72 -8.73 -18.26
CA LEU A 189 15.88 -8.53 -19.12
C LEU A 189 16.80 -7.42 -18.58
N ALA A 190 16.24 -6.33 -18.06
CA ALA A 190 16.98 -5.29 -17.36
C ALA A 190 17.71 -5.83 -16.13
N LEU A 191 17.04 -6.66 -15.31
CA LEU A 191 17.64 -7.29 -14.14
C LEU A 191 18.84 -8.19 -14.47
N ASN A 192 18.78 -8.89 -15.61
CA ASN A 192 19.83 -9.81 -16.06
C ASN A 192 20.89 -9.14 -16.93
N ASP A 193 20.74 -7.85 -17.26
CA ASP A 193 21.73 -7.11 -18.04
C ASP A 193 22.96 -6.83 -17.17
N ALA A 194 24.15 -7.14 -17.70
CA ALA A 194 25.42 -6.96 -16.98
C ALA A 194 25.69 -5.51 -16.56
N ASN A 195 24.99 -4.54 -17.16
CA ASN A 195 25.13 -3.12 -16.86
C ASN A 195 24.15 -2.61 -15.79
N VAL A 196 23.21 -3.41 -15.27
CA VAL A 196 22.25 -2.94 -14.25
C VAL A 196 22.97 -2.47 -12.98
N SER A 197 24.08 -3.13 -12.63
CA SER A 197 24.94 -2.75 -11.51
C SER A 197 25.54 -1.35 -11.66
N LYS A 198 25.76 -0.87 -12.89
CA LYS A 198 26.23 0.51 -13.14
C LYS A 198 25.16 1.53 -12.81
N ILE A 199 23.88 1.23 -13.08
CA ILE A 199 22.76 2.07 -12.67
C ILE A 199 22.71 2.13 -11.14
N CYS A 200 22.84 0.97 -10.48
CA CYS A 200 22.91 0.88 -9.03
C CYS A 200 24.05 1.74 -8.45
N SER A 201 25.26 1.63 -9.00
CA SER A 201 26.40 2.45 -8.58
C SER A 201 26.12 3.94 -8.72
N ILE A 202 25.53 4.40 -9.83
CA ILE A 202 25.22 5.82 -10.00
C ILE A 202 24.18 6.28 -8.96
N ILE A 203 23.16 5.47 -8.68
CA ILE A 203 22.17 5.79 -7.65
C ILE A 203 22.83 5.93 -6.28
N ASP A 204 23.70 4.99 -5.91
CA ASP A 204 24.37 5.01 -4.60
C ASP A 204 25.40 6.14 -4.50
N ASP A 205 26.23 6.36 -5.52
CA ASP A 205 27.21 7.46 -5.57
C ASP A 205 26.51 8.82 -5.44
N PHE A 206 25.40 8.99 -6.17
CA PHE A 206 24.58 10.20 -6.07
C PHE A 206 23.88 10.32 -4.70
N SER A 207 23.51 9.21 -4.07
CA SER A 207 22.91 9.21 -2.73
C SER A 207 23.94 9.55 -1.64
N LEU A 208 25.18 9.08 -1.79
CA LEU A 208 26.27 9.27 -0.83
C LEU A 208 27.00 10.61 -1.00
N SER A 209 26.77 11.34 -2.10
CA SER A 209 27.48 12.59 -2.39
C SER A 209 27.18 13.71 -1.41
N GLY A 210 26.04 13.69 -0.71
CA GLY A 210 25.54 14.77 0.14
C GLY A 210 25.14 16.06 -0.61
N ASP A 211 25.63 16.24 -1.84
CA ASP A 211 25.21 17.28 -2.79
C ASP A 211 24.25 16.68 -3.83
N HIS A 212 22.99 17.10 -3.75
CA HIS A 212 21.90 16.70 -4.65
C HIS A 212 21.43 17.85 -5.55
N GLY A 213 22.30 18.84 -5.77
CA GLY A 213 22.03 19.97 -6.67
C GLY A 213 22.00 19.57 -8.16
N GLU A 214 21.58 20.52 -9.00
CA GLU A 214 21.38 20.33 -10.45
C GLU A 214 22.63 19.79 -11.15
N LYS A 215 23.83 20.26 -10.76
CA LYS A 215 25.10 19.81 -11.36
C LYS A 215 25.31 18.31 -11.12
N LYS A 216 25.16 17.84 -9.89
CA LYS A 216 25.33 16.43 -9.53
C LYS A 216 24.26 15.55 -10.16
N MET A 217 23.02 16.05 -10.21
CA MET A 217 21.93 15.37 -10.91
C MET A 217 22.25 15.23 -12.40
N LYS A 218 22.77 16.28 -13.04
CA LYS A 218 23.18 16.25 -14.45
C LYS A 218 24.29 15.23 -14.69
N GLU A 219 25.32 15.21 -13.85
CA GLU A 219 26.41 14.22 -13.92
C GLU A 219 25.85 12.78 -13.81
N ALA A 220 24.96 12.52 -12.84
CA ALA A 220 24.32 11.21 -12.68
C ALA A 220 23.48 10.81 -13.90
N LEU A 221 22.67 11.72 -14.44
CA LEU A 221 21.84 11.51 -15.62
C LEU A 221 22.67 11.25 -16.89
N GLN A 222 23.76 11.99 -17.09
CA GLN A 222 24.70 11.77 -18.20
C GLN A 222 25.38 10.41 -18.09
N ASN A 223 25.83 10.04 -16.89
CA ASN A 223 26.43 8.73 -16.64
C ASN A 223 25.43 7.60 -16.91
N MET A 224 24.16 7.75 -16.52
CA MET A 224 23.11 6.76 -16.80
C MET A 224 22.81 6.68 -18.30
N ALA A 225 22.75 7.80 -19.01
CA ALA A 225 22.49 7.82 -20.46
C ALA A 225 23.62 7.16 -21.27
N ALA A 226 24.86 7.23 -20.78
CA ALA A 226 26.03 6.63 -21.42
C ALA A 226 26.15 5.10 -21.18
N ILE A 227 25.26 4.50 -20.39
CA ILE A 227 25.29 3.05 -20.14
C ILE A 227 24.92 2.32 -21.44
N GLY A 228 25.81 1.42 -21.89
CA GLY A 228 25.59 0.54 -23.04
C GLY A 228 24.58 -0.58 -22.82
N MET A 229 23.50 -0.31 -22.08
CA MET A 229 22.35 -1.21 -21.88
C MET A 229 21.37 -1.00 -23.04
N ASN A 230 20.58 -2.04 -23.36
CA ASN A 230 19.47 -1.88 -24.32
C ASN A 230 18.58 -0.70 -23.92
N THR A 231 18.15 0.11 -24.89
CA THR A 231 17.40 1.35 -24.65
C THR A 231 16.12 1.14 -23.87
N GLU A 232 15.34 0.09 -24.16
CA GLU A 232 14.08 -0.19 -23.46
C GLU A 232 14.34 -0.59 -21.99
N TYR A 233 15.40 -1.36 -21.74
CA TYR A 233 15.76 -1.83 -20.40
C TYR A 233 16.28 -0.68 -19.55
N LEU A 234 17.12 0.16 -20.17
CA LEU A 234 17.66 1.36 -19.54
C LEU A 234 16.55 2.36 -19.21
N GLN A 235 15.61 2.57 -20.14
CA GLN A 235 14.46 3.44 -19.90
C GLN A 235 13.59 2.91 -18.74
N PHE A 236 13.35 1.60 -18.68
CA PHE A 236 12.60 0.98 -17.59
C PHE A 236 13.29 1.18 -16.24
N ALA A 237 14.59 0.91 -16.16
CA ALA A 237 15.38 1.08 -14.94
C ALA A 237 15.50 2.56 -14.52
N ARG A 238 15.69 3.49 -15.46
CA ARG A 238 15.71 4.94 -15.19
C ARG A 238 14.39 5.46 -14.64
N GLY A 239 13.27 5.00 -15.18
CA GLY A 239 11.94 5.38 -14.68
C GLY A 239 11.81 5.13 -13.19
N PHE A 240 12.31 3.99 -12.70
CA PHE A 240 12.32 3.70 -11.27
C PHE A 240 13.42 4.44 -10.49
N ALA A 241 14.57 4.72 -11.10
CA ALA A 241 15.60 5.57 -10.49
C ALA A 241 15.08 6.98 -10.19
N TYR A 242 14.27 7.56 -11.09
CA TYR A 242 13.61 8.85 -10.84
C TYR A 242 12.70 8.80 -9.62
N ARG A 243 12.00 7.68 -9.40
CA ARG A 243 11.21 7.47 -8.17
C ARG A 243 12.05 7.48 -6.91
N ILE A 244 13.21 6.81 -6.93
CA ILE A 244 14.13 6.83 -5.78
C ILE A 244 14.54 8.28 -5.48
N TRP A 245 14.91 9.05 -6.51
CA TRP A 245 15.32 10.44 -6.36
C TRP A 245 14.19 11.37 -5.87
N ILE A 246 13.00 11.23 -6.42
CA ILE A 246 11.87 12.11 -6.07
C ILE A 246 11.32 11.73 -4.71
N TYR A 247 10.87 10.48 -4.53
CA TYR A 247 10.11 10.11 -3.35
C TYR A 247 10.99 9.86 -2.13
N LYS A 248 12.13 9.16 -2.29
CA LYS A 248 13.00 8.80 -1.16
C LYS A 248 14.02 9.89 -0.84
N MET A 249 14.58 10.56 -1.86
CA MET A 249 15.56 11.64 -1.67
C MET A 249 14.95 13.04 -1.66
N LYS A 250 13.64 13.17 -1.90
CA LYS A 250 12.90 14.45 -1.89
C LYS A 250 13.46 15.46 -2.90
N ILE A 251 13.94 14.98 -4.05
CA ILE A 251 14.43 15.83 -5.13
C ILE A 251 13.26 16.29 -5.98
N SER A 252 13.14 17.60 -6.20
CA SER A 252 12.04 18.12 -6.99
C SER A 252 12.12 17.67 -8.46
N ALA A 253 10.96 17.37 -9.05
CA ALA A 253 10.82 17.07 -10.48
C ALA A 253 11.48 18.14 -11.37
N LYS A 254 11.38 19.42 -10.98
CA LYS A 254 12.01 20.54 -11.68
C LYS A 254 13.54 20.43 -11.76
N VAL A 255 14.19 19.99 -10.68
CA VAL A 255 15.66 19.81 -10.68
C VAL A 255 16.06 18.70 -11.64
N ILE A 256 15.36 17.56 -11.63
CA ILE A 256 15.62 16.44 -12.55
C ILE A 256 15.37 16.87 -14.00
N ASN A 257 14.23 17.50 -14.29
CA ASN A 257 13.88 17.99 -15.62
C ASN A 257 14.92 18.99 -16.16
N THR A 258 15.36 19.94 -15.32
CA THR A 258 16.36 20.94 -15.72
C THR A 258 17.72 20.29 -15.97
N ALA A 259 18.16 19.42 -15.06
CA ALA A 259 19.43 18.70 -15.17
C ALA A 259 19.49 17.75 -16.37
N ALA A 260 18.35 17.18 -16.78
CA ALA A 260 18.25 16.26 -17.91
C ALA A 260 18.30 16.96 -19.28
N LYS A 261 18.28 18.30 -19.32
CA LYS A 261 18.47 19.05 -20.57
C LYS A 261 19.86 18.73 -21.15
N ASN A 262 19.87 18.29 -22.40
CA ASN A 262 21.09 17.94 -23.15
C ASN A 262 21.89 16.77 -22.57
N THR A 263 21.26 15.86 -21.82
CA THR A 263 21.90 14.61 -21.36
C THR A 263 21.63 13.42 -22.28
N GLY A 264 20.89 13.63 -23.38
CA GLY A 264 20.49 12.57 -24.31
C GLY A 264 19.30 11.73 -23.82
N ILE A 265 18.68 12.10 -22.69
CA ILE A 265 17.47 11.45 -22.19
C ILE A 265 16.25 11.98 -22.97
N PRO A 266 15.37 11.10 -23.48
CA PRO A 266 14.16 11.51 -24.17
C PRO A 266 13.28 12.43 -23.32
N PRO A 267 12.78 13.57 -23.84
CA PRO A 267 11.95 14.51 -23.08
C PRO A 267 10.74 13.85 -22.39
N LYS A 268 10.08 12.91 -23.07
CA LYS A 268 8.93 12.14 -22.56
C LYS A 268 9.22 11.35 -21.26
N GLU A 269 10.49 11.07 -20.94
CA GLU A 269 10.87 10.37 -19.71
C GLU A 269 10.96 11.30 -18.49
N ILE A 270 11.12 12.61 -18.73
CA ILE A 270 11.48 13.61 -17.72
C ILE A 270 10.51 14.79 -17.69
N GLU A 271 9.39 14.71 -18.40
CA GLU A 271 8.31 15.70 -18.32
C GLU A 271 7.90 15.90 -16.86
N VAL A 272 7.61 17.15 -16.48
CA VAL A 272 7.37 17.50 -15.08
C VAL A 272 6.18 16.70 -14.53
N ASN A 273 5.06 16.65 -15.27
CA ASN A 273 3.88 15.88 -14.88
C ASN A 273 4.18 14.37 -14.73
N VAL A 274 5.05 13.83 -15.59
CA VAL A 274 5.53 12.44 -15.51
C VAL A 274 6.30 12.18 -14.21
N LEU A 275 7.16 13.11 -13.82
CA LEU A 275 7.93 13.02 -12.59
C LEU A 275 7.06 13.29 -11.35
N GLU A 276 6.09 14.19 -11.43
CA GLU A 276 5.14 14.50 -10.36
C GLU A 276 4.20 13.33 -10.07
N ASN A 277 3.76 12.59 -11.09
CA ASN A 277 3.03 11.33 -10.89
C ASN A 277 3.79 10.33 -10.02
N THR A 278 5.12 10.35 -10.08
CA THR A 278 5.94 9.47 -9.26
C THR A 278 5.87 9.83 -7.76
N ASP A 279 5.74 11.12 -7.44
CA ASP A 279 5.51 11.58 -6.07
C ASP A 279 4.10 11.23 -5.59
N VAL A 280 3.09 11.40 -6.46
CA VAL A 280 1.70 11.05 -6.17
C VAL A 280 1.55 9.55 -5.83
N ILE A 281 2.20 8.67 -6.59
CA ILE A 281 2.24 7.23 -6.25
C ILE A 281 2.96 6.99 -4.92
N GLY A 282 3.96 7.80 -4.57
CA GLY A 282 4.54 7.80 -3.22
C GLY A 282 3.53 8.13 -2.13
N LYS A 283 2.63 9.11 -2.34
CA LYS A 283 1.58 9.49 -1.37
C LYS A 283 0.55 8.39 -1.14
N VAL A 284 0.25 7.58 -2.18
CA VAL A 284 -0.57 6.36 -2.02
C VAL A 284 0.05 5.44 -0.96
N MET A 285 1.38 5.39 -0.87
CA MET A 285 2.05 4.55 0.11
C MET A 285 2.02 5.09 1.52
N ASP A 286 2.09 6.40 1.66
CA ASP A 286 1.90 7.04 2.96
C ASP A 286 0.49 6.71 3.49
N ALA A 287 -0.52 6.68 2.61
CA ALA A 287 -1.87 6.24 2.96
C ALA A 287 -1.89 4.79 3.49
N PHE A 288 -1.31 3.83 2.76
CA PHE A 288 -1.28 2.44 3.23
C PHE A 288 -0.44 2.26 4.53
N THR A 289 0.54 3.12 4.79
CA THR A 289 1.31 3.11 6.06
C THR A 289 0.44 3.45 7.26
N ILE A 290 -0.53 4.36 7.10
CA ILE A 290 -1.51 4.68 8.15
C ILE A 290 -2.26 3.42 8.59
N MET A 291 -2.63 2.56 7.64
CA MET A 291 -3.35 1.31 7.91
C MET A 291 -2.51 0.28 8.68
N THR A 292 -1.20 0.20 8.44
CA THR A 292 -0.32 -0.68 9.23
C THR A 292 -0.21 -0.26 10.70
N SER A 293 -0.30 1.05 10.99
CA SER A 293 -0.22 1.56 12.37
C SER A 293 -1.43 1.16 13.23
N ILE A 294 -2.59 0.95 12.61
CA ILE A 294 -3.80 0.43 13.27
C ILE A 294 -3.51 -0.98 13.82
N VAL A 295 -2.94 -1.85 12.99
CA VAL A 295 -2.66 -3.25 13.34
C VAL A 295 -1.69 -3.33 14.52
N ASP A 296 -0.62 -2.53 14.50
CA ASP A 296 0.35 -2.46 15.59
C ASP A 296 -0.29 -1.96 16.91
N ALA A 297 -1.17 -0.96 16.83
CA ALA A 297 -1.89 -0.45 17.99
C ALA A 297 -2.79 -1.53 18.63
N TYR A 298 -3.54 -2.29 17.82
CA TYR A 298 -4.35 -3.41 18.31
C TYR A 298 -3.53 -4.54 18.94
N LEU A 299 -2.43 -4.94 18.29
CA LEU A 299 -1.54 -5.97 18.82
C LEU A 299 -0.96 -5.59 20.19
N ASN A 300 -0.75 -4.30 20.45
CA ASN A 300 -0.28 -3.81 21.74
C ASN A 300 -1.38 -3.82 22.81
N VAL A 301 -2.64 -3.56 22.46
CA VAL A 301 -3.76 -3.68 23.40
C VAL A 301 -4.03 -5.13 23.78
N TYR A 302 -3.88 -6.06 22.85
CA TYR A 302 -4.05 -7.49 23.12
C TYR A 302 -3.09 -8.02 24.18
N LYS A 303 -1.91 -7.41 24.34
CA LYS A 303 -0.93 -7.76 25.38
C LYS A 303 -1.33 -7.32 26.80
N ILE A 304 -2.44 -6.59 26.97
CA ILE A 304 -2.89 -6.10 28.28
C ILE A 304 -3.69 -7.20 28.99
N VAL A 305 -3.11 -7.75 30.06
CA VAL A 305 -3.67 -8.87 30.84
C VAL A 305 -4.93 -8.48 31.63
N LYS A 306 -5.02 -7.22 32.08
CA LYS A 306 -6.16 -6.74 32.89
C LYS A 306 -7.31 -6.29 32.00
N THR A 307 -8.48 -6.92 32.15
CA THR A 307 -9.71 -6.68 31.36
C THR A 307 -10.11 -5.22 31.28
N VAL A 308 -10.20 -4.51 32.41
CA VAL A 308 -10.60 -3.09 32.45
C VAL A 308 -9.57 -2.17 31.77
N GLU A 309 -8.28 -2.46 31.92
CA GLU A 309 -7.21 -1.68 31.26
C GLU A 309 -7.18 -1.95 29.75
N ARG A 310 -7.38 -3.22 29.35
CA ARG A 310 -7.52 -3.65 27.95
C ARG A 310 -8.70 -2.98 27.28
N TYR A 311 -9.85 -2.92 27.94
CA TYR A 311 -11.04 -2.25 27.40
C TYR A 311 -10.82 -0.75 27.18
N LYS A 312 -10.30 -0.03 28.20
CA LYS A 312 -10.00 1.41 28.04
C LYS A 312 -9.02 1.67 26.89
N ALA A 313 -8.07 0.78 26.70
CA ALA A 313 -7.14 0.84 25.59
C ALA A 313 -7.82 0.51 24.25
N ASN A 314 -8.73 -0.47 24.20
CA ASN A 314 -9.52 -0.82 23.01
C ASN A 314 -10.38 0.35 22.55
N VAL A 315 -11.11 1.04 23.44
CA VAL A 315 -11.91 2.24 23.08
C VAL A 315 -11.04 3.31 22.41
N LYS A 316 -9.84 3.54 22.94
CA LYS A 316 -8.89 4.48 22.34
C LYS A 316 -8.43 4.00 20.96
N VAL A 317 -8.09 2.73 20.82
CA VAL A 317 -7.66 2.16 19.54
C VAL A 317 -8.79 2.15 18.50
N PHE A 318 -10.05 1.91 18.88
CA PHE A 318 -11.19 2.02 17.98
C PHE A 318 -11.37 3.46 17.48
N ALA A 319 -11.24 4.46 18.37
CA ALA A 319 -11.31 5.87 17.99
C ALA A 319 -10.13 6.30 17.09
N ASP A 320 -8.92 5.86 17.40
CA ASP A 320 -7.73 6.13 16.59
C ASP A 320 -7.84 5.43 15.22
N ALA A 321 -8.29 4.18 15.18
CA ALA A 321 -8.53 3.42 13.95
C ALA A 321 -9.59 4.11 13.08
N ARG A 322 -10.69 4.57 13.67
CA ARG A 322 -11.73 5.33 12.96
C ARG A 322 -11.15 6.56 12.26
N LYS A 323 -10.30 7.33 12.95
CA LYS A 323 -9.60 8.48 12.40
C LYS A 323 -8.64 8.06 11.28
N GLN A 324 -7.84 7.04 11.51
CA GLN A 324 -6.84 6.54 10.56
C GLN A 324 -7.49 5.99 9.28
N TYR A 325 -8.65 5.35 9.37
CA TYR A 325 -9.46 4.97 8.20
C TYR A 325 -9.87 6.19 7.37
N LYS A 326 -10.36 7.25 8.02
CA LYS A 326 -10.74 8.48 7.33
C LYS A 326 -9.54 9.12 6.64
N GLU A 327 -8.40 9.17 7.32
CA GLU A 327 -7.15 9.69 6.76
C GLU A 327 -6.68 8.85 5.56
N PHE A 328 -6.74 7.52 5.66
CA PHE A 328 -6.39 6.60 4.58
C PHE A 328 -7.22 6.86 3.31
N TYR A 329 -8.55 6.86 3.41
CA TYR A 329 -9.42 7.05 2.25
C TYR A 329 -9.32 8.46 1.67
N LEU A 330 -9.16 9.48 2.52
CA LEU A 330 -8.93 10.85 2.07
C LEU A 330 -7.60 10.97 1.31
N SER A 331 -6.56 10.31 1.80
CA SER A 331 -5.25 10.31 1.15
C SER A 331 -5.28 9.58 -0.19
N LEU A 332 -5.97 8.44 -0.28
CA LEU A 332 -6.20 7.74 -1.55
C LEU A 332 -7.01 8.57 -2.55
N TYR A 333 -8.06 9.24 -2.10
CA TYR A 333 -8.87 10.12 -2.94
C TYR A 333 -8.02 11.28 -3.49
N ASN A 334 -7.26 11.96 -2.63
CA ASN A 334 -6.40 13.07 -3.03
C ASN A 334 -5.30 12.61 -4.00
N ALA A 335 -4.68 11.46 -3.74
CA ALA A 335 -3.68 10.91 -4.65
C ALA A 335 -4.29 10.52 -6.01
N SER A 336 -5.49 9.93 -6.03
CA SER A 336 -6.21 9.66 -7.27
C SER A 336 -6.53 10.94 -8.05
N PHE A 337 -6.96 11.99 -7.34
CA PHE A 337 -7.26 13.29 -7.93
C PHE A 337 -6.01 13.91 -8.57
N GLU A 338 -4.92 14.05 -7.79
CA GLU A 338 -3.65 14.60 -8.26
C GLU A 338 -3.07 13.78 -9.42
N TYR A 339 -3.17 12.44 -9.37
CA TYR A 339 -2.69 11.57 -10.44
C TYR A 339 -3.40 11.87 -11.77
N ASN A 340 -4.71 12.10 -11.72
CA ASN A 340 -5.49 12.37 -12.93
C ASN A 340 -5.29 13.80 -13.46
N GLU A 341 -5.12 14.80 -12.59
CA GLU A 341 -4.78 16.18 -13.00
C GLU A 341 -3.47 16.21 -13.80
N ASN A 342 -2.50 15.38 -13.40
CA ASN A 342 -1.20 15.26 -14.08
C ASN A 342 -1.25 14.44 -15.38
N LEU A 343 -2.32 13.68 -15.64
CA LEU A 343 -2.53 12.96 -16.90
C LEU A 343 -3.16 13.85 -18.00
N SER A 344 -3.83 14.94 -17.61
CA SER A 344 -4.45 15.94 -18.49
C SER A 344 -3.47 16.96 -19.07
#